data_AF-A0A0F9II55-F1
#
_entry.id   AF-A0A0F9II55-F1
#
_cell.length_a   1.000
_cell.length_b   1.000
_cell.length_c   1.000
_cell.angle_alpha   90.00
_cell.angle_beta   90.00
_cell.angle_gamma   90.00
#
_symmetry.space_group_name_H-M   'P 1'
#
loop_
_entity.id
_entity.type
_entity.pdbx_description
1 polymer ?
#
loop_
_entity_poly.entity_id
_entity_poly.type
_entity_poly.pdbx_seq_one_letter_code
_entity_poly.pdbx_strand_id
1 'polypeptide(L)' 'NAVETLFVKSKVREYIKGKECNTSGAVLDGPALNNAIIDILDKAIARTKANNRKTVQEKDL' A
#
# COMPACT_ATOMS: atom_id res chain seq x y z
N ASN A 1 -5.07 11.36 13.15
CA ASN A 1 -6.01 10.52 12.38
C ASN A 1 -5.27 9.28 11.90
N ALA A 2 -5.63 8.09 12.37
CA ALA A 2 -5.09 6.85 11.83
C ALA A 2 -5.69 6.65 10.44
N VAL A 3 -4.84 6.48 9.41
CA VAL A 3 -5.30 6.20 8.05
C VAL A 3 -5.89 4.80 8.04
N GLU A 4 -7.09 4.66 7.46
CA GLU A 4 -7.76 3.37 7.30
C GLU A 4 -6.92 2.43 6.43
N THR A 5 -7.15 1.12 6.55
CA THR A 5 -6.43 0.11 5.76
C THR A 5 -6.74 0.27 4.26
N LEU A 6 -5.71 0.51 3.44
CA LEU A 6 -5.83 0.75 1.99
C LEU A 6 -5.83 -0.55 1.15
N PHE A 7 -5.92 -1.72 1.80
CA PHE A 7 -5.86 -3.02 1.14
C PHE A 7 -6.95 -3.98 1.65
N VAL A 8 -7.32 -4.93 0.80
CA VAL A 8 -8.26 -6.00 1.17
C VAL A 8 -7.48 -7.13 1.86
N LYS A 9 -7.65 -7.28 3.18
CA LYS A 9 -6.91 -8.26 4.01
C LYS A 9 -6.96 -9.69 3.46
N SER A 10 -8.12 -10.15 2.95
CA SER A 10 -8.26 -11.49 2.38
C SER A 10 -7.40 -11.68 1.12
N LYS A 11 -7.29 -10.66 0.26
CA LYS A 11 -6.47 -10.73 -0.96
C LYS A 11 -4.98 -10.79 -0.67
N VAL A 12 -4.51 -10.04 0.32
CA VAL A 12 -3.12 -10.13 0.79
C VAL A 12 -2.83 -11.53 1.34
N ARG A 13 -3.73 -12.08 2.15
CA ARG A 13 -3.60 -13.43 2.70
C ARG A 13 -3.58 -14.51 1.61
N GLU A 14 -4.51 -14.43 0.65
CA GLU A 14 -4.57 -15.34 -0.51
C GLU A 14 -3.27 -15.30 -1.31
N TYR A 15 -2.74 -14.11 -1.57
CA TYR A 15 -1.47 -13.94 -2.28
C TYR A 15 -0.29 -14.59 -1.56
N ILE A 16 -0.12 -14.32 -0.26
CA ILE A 16 0.97 -14.90 0.55
C ILE A 16 0.84 -16.43 0.66
N LYS A 17 -0.39 -16.93 0.85
CA LYS A 17 -0.66 -18.38 0.89
C LYS A 17 -0.32 -19.06 -0.45
N GLY A 18 -0.60 -18.40 -1.57
CA GLY A 18 -0.20 -18.87 -2.91
C GLY A 18 1.32 -18.93 -3.12
N LYS A 19 2.11 -18.35 -2.22
CA LYS A 19 3.58 -18.45 -2.15
C LYS A 19 4.05 -19.43 -1.06
N GLU A 20 3.18 -20.37 -0.67
CA GLU A 20 3.47 -21.42 0.32
C GLU A 20 3.87 -20.88 1.71
N CYS A 21 3.46 -19.64 2.01
CA CYS A 21 3.74 -18.96 3.27
C CYS A 21 2.45 -18.72 4.06
N ASN A 22 2.54 -18.75 5.40
CA ASN A 22 1.44 -18.32 6.26
C ASN A 22 1.50 -16.80 6.49
N THR A 23 0.36 -16.18 6.75
CA THR A 23 0.27 -14.75 7.09
C THR A 23 -0.12 -14.59 8.55
N SER A 24 0.71 -13.91 9.35
CA SER A 24 0.34 -13.57 10.72
C SER A 24 -0.72 -12.46 10.73
N GLY A 25 -1.59 -12.44 11.75
CA GLY A 25 -2.58 -11.36 11.93
C GLY A 25 -1.92 -9.98 12.00
N ALA A 26 -0.76 -9.88 12.66
CA ALA A 26 0.00 -8.64 12.80
C ALA A 26 0.42 -7.99 11.47
N VAL A 27 0.62 -8.77 10.40
CA VAL A 27 0.90 -8.20 9.06
C VAL A 27 -0.32 -7.47 8.49
N LEU A 28 -1.53 -7.94 8.79
CA LEU A 28 -2.79 -7.44 8.23
C LEU A 28 -3.49 -6.42 9.15
N ASP A 29 -3.32 -6.58 10.46
CA ASP A 29 -3.95 -5.76 11.50
C ASP A 29 -2.99 -4.69 12.05
N GLY A 30 -1.68 -4.88 11.85
CA GLY A 30 -0.66 -3.91 12.20
C GLY A 30 -0.50 -2.79 11.16
N PRO A 31 0.13 -1.67 11.56
CA PRO A 31 0.24 -0.49 10.70
C PRO A 31 1.30 -0.63 9.59
N ALA A 32 2.24 -1.56 9.73
CA ALA A 32 3.44 -1.62 8.90
C ALA A 32 3.13 -1.76 7.40
N LEU A 33 2.26 -2.69 7.02
CA LEU A 33 1.88 -2.89 5.63
C LEU A 33 1.12 -1.68 5.06
N ASN A 34 0.21 -1.10 5.84
CA ASN A 34 -0.54 0.08 5.42
C ASN A 34 0.38 1.28 5.20
N ASN A 35 1.32 1.49 6.13
CA ASN A 35 2.30 2.57 6.04
C ASN A 35 3.23 2.42 4.83
N ALA A 36 3.61 1.18 4.47
CA ALA A 36 4.40 0.94 3.27
C ALA A 36 3.63 1.32 1.99
N ILE A 37 2.33 1.01 1.91
CA ILE A 37 1.47 1.43 0.80
C ILE A 37 1.35 2.95 0.75
N ILE A 38 1.12 3.60 1.90
CA ILE A 38 1.02 5.06 2.00
C ILE A 38 2.31 5.73 1.55
N ASP A 39 3.48 5.24 1.97
CA ASP A 39 4.79 5.80 1.57
C ASP A 39 5.01 5.73 0.05
N ILE A 40 4.62 4.62 -0.59
CA ILE A 40 4.66 4.50 -2.06
C ILE A 40 3.73 5.55 -2.71
N LEU A 41 2.51 5.70 -2.21
CA LEU A 41 1.55 6.65 -2.74
C LEU A 41 1.99 8.10 -2.52
N ASP A 42 2.56 8.43 -1.36
CA ASP A 42 3.06 9.77 -1.05
C ASP A 42 4.22 10.17 -1.96
N LYS A 43 5.14 9.23 -2.24
CA LYS A 43 6.22 9.44 -3.22
C LYS A 43 5.67 9.67 -4.62
N ALA A 44 4.66 8.91 -5.03
CA ALA A 44 4.02 9.10 -6.32
C ALA A 44 3.32 10.46 -6.42
N ILE A 45 2.56 10.83 -5.40
CA ILE A 45 1.91 12.14 -5.29
C ILE A 45 2.95 13.27 -5.34
N ALA A 46 4.10 13.12 -4.67
CA ALA A 46 5.17 14.10 -4.70
C ALA A 46 5.73 14.29 -6.13
N ARG A 47 5.99 13.20 -6.86
CA ARG A 47 6.43 13.24 -8.27
C ARG A 47 5.35 13.86 -9.18
N THR A 48 4.08 13.50 -8.98
CA THR A 48 2.96 14.10 -9.72
C THR A 48 2.91 15.62 -9.52
N LYS A 49 3.00 16.09 -8.27
CA LYS A 49 2.98 17.51 -7.92
C LYS A 49 4.20 18.25 -8.47
N ALA A 50 5.40 17.66 -8.38
CA ALA A 50 6.62 18.23 -8.94
C ALA A 50 6.54 18.44 -10.47
N ASN A 51 5.69 17.65 -11.15
CA ASN A 51 5.41 17.79 -12.58
C ASN A 51 4.16 18.64 -12.89
N ASN A 52 3.67 19.45 -11.93
CA ASN A 52 2.49 20.30 -12.06
C ASN A 52 1.21 19.55 -12.49
N ARG A 53 1.12 18.25 -12.19
CA ARG A 53 -0.07 17.43 -12.46
C ARG A 53 -0.90 17.25 -11.19
N LYS A 54 -2.18 16.92 -11.37
CA LYS A 54 -3.10 16.53 -10.29
C LYS A 54 -3.52 15.06 -10.35
N THR A 55 -3.24 14.39 -11.46
CA THR A 55 -3.56 12.97 -11.67
C THR A 55 -2.28 12.16 -11.50
N VAL A 56 -2.26 11.30 -10.47
CA VAL A 56 -1.19 10.30 -10.29
C VAL A 56 -1.27 9.29 -11.44
N GLN A 57 -0.13 9.02 -12.06
CA GLN A 57 -0.01 8.09 -13.17
C GLN A 57 0.92 6.94 -12.79
N GLU A 58 0.88 5.83 -13.54
CA GLU A 58 1.76 4.68 -13.31
C GLU A 58 3.25 5.06 -13.27
N LYS A 59 3.68 5.97 -14.15
CA LYS A 59 5.06 6.50 -14.18
C LYS A 59 5.47 7.28 -12.92
N ASP A 60 4.52 7.61 -12.05
CA ASP A 60 4.79 8.26 -10.78
C ASP A 60 5.04 7.26 -9.66
N LEU A 61 4.69 5.98 -9.81
CA LEU A 61 4.94 4.96 -8.78
C LEU A 61 6.43 4.63 -8.67
#